data_AF-A0AAU4M1R5-F1
#
_entry.id   AF-A0AAU4M1R5-F1
#
_cell.length_a   1.000
_cell.length_b   1.000
_cell.length_c   1.000
_cell.angle_alpha   90.00
_cell.angle_beta   90.00
_cell.angle_gamma   90.00
#
_symmetry.space_group_name_H-M   'P 1'
#
loop_
_entity.id
_entity.type
_entity.pdbx_description
1 polymer ?
#
loop_
_entity_poly.entity_id
_entity_poly.type
_entity_poly.pdbx_seq_one_letter_code
_entity_poly.pdbx_strand_id
1 'polypeptide(L)' 'MESPEPFPGTDIEPLPGTGGAAGRRPVRCRLCGRPLTGADSRRTGLGPACDAKLHPAAPDIRTRRHDVEQDPLPGI' A
#
# COMPACT_ATOMS: atom_id res chain seq x y z
N MET A 1 -18.72 -43.14 25.29
CA MET A 1 -18.51 -41.78 25.82
C MET A 1 -17.35 -41.23 25.04
N GLU A 2 -17.61 -40.49 23.96
CA GLU A 2 -16.68 -39.54 23.33
C GLU A 2 -17.46 -38.90 22.16
N SER A 3 -18.05 -37.73 22.42
CA SER A 3 -18.49 -36.84 21.35
C SER A 3 -17.26 -36.05 20.88
N PRO A 4 -16.98 -35.94 19.57
CA PRO A 4 -15.94 -35.03 19.11
C PRO A 4 -16.36 -33.59 19.40
N GLU A 5 -15.56 -32.87 20.18
CA GLU A 5 -15.81 -31.47 20.51
C GLU A 5 -15.69 -30.61 19.24
N PRO A 6 -16.65 -29.71 18.95
CA PRO A 6 -16.52 -28.80 17.82
C PRO A 6 -15.45 -27.75 18.13
N PHE A 7 -14.55 -27.53 17.17
CA PHE A 7 -13.54 -26.48 17.23
C PHE A 7 -14.21 -25.12 17.52
N PRO A 8 -13.71 -24.32 18.48
CA PRO A 8 -14.28 -23.01 18.75
C PRO A 8 -14.12 -22.12 17.52
N GLY A 9 -15.26 -21.59 17.07
CA GLY A 9 -15.45 -20.91 15.80
C GLY A 9 -14.45 -19.79 15.57
N THR A 10 -13.94 -19.76 14.35
CA THR A 10 -13.33 -18.57 13.74
C THR A 10 -14.44 -17.62 13.27
N ASP A 11 -15.46 -17.40 14.11
CA ASP A 11 -16.54 -16.48 13.83
C ASP A 11 -16.09 -15.08 14.22
N ILE A 12 -15.23 -14.51 13.38
CA ILE A 12 -15.09 -13.05 13.32
C ILE A 12 -16.33 -12.54 12.59
N GLU A 13 -17.44 -12.43 13.32
CA GLU A 13 -18.60 -11.68 12.84
C GLU A 13 -18.27 -10.19 12.96
N PRO A 14 -18.08 -9.44 11.84
CA PRO A 14 -17.94 -8.00 11.95
C PRO A 14 -19.31 -7.42 12.32
N LEU A 15 -19.45 -6.99 13.58
CA LEU A 15 -20.66 -6.36 14.10
C LEU A 15 -21.21 -5.27 13.16
N PRO A 16 -22.55 -5.15 13.01
CA PRO A 16 -23.21 -4.12 12.22
C PRO A 16 -22.98 -2.75 12.88
N GLY A 17 -21.95 -2.09 12.40
CA GLY A 17 -21.33 -0.95 13.04
C GLY A 17 -19.84 -0.94 12.72
N THR A 18 -19.50 -1.14 11.44
CA THR A 18 -18.18 -0.88 10.84
C THR A 18 -17.86 0.60 11.02
N GLY A 19 -17.59 0.97 12.28
CA GLY A 19 -17.63 2.32 12.81
C GLY A 19 -16.79 3.23 11.94
N GLY A 20 -17.48 4.04 11.14
CA GLY A 20 -16.87 5.05 10.31
C GLY A 20 -16.03 5.95 11.20
N ALA A 21 -14.71 5.89 11.01
CA ALA A 21 -13.67 6.84 11.42
C ALA A 21 -13.63 7.37 12.88
N ALA A 22 -14.63 7.15 13.73
CA ALA A 22 -14.86 7.89 14.96
C ALA A 22 -13.99 7.45 16.16
N GLY A 23 -13.14 6.44 15.99
CA GLY A 23 -12.20 5.98 17.02
C GLY A 23 -10.85 5.50 16.51
N ARG A 24 -10.59 5.59 15.20
CA ARG A 24 -9.29 5.20 14.62
C ARG A 24 -8.33 6.38 14.78
N ARG A 25 -7.20 6.16 15.45
CA ARG A 25 -6.14 7.19 15.54
C ARG A 25 -5.81 7.69 14.12
N PRO A 26 -5.73 9.01 13.90
CA PRO A 26 -5.45 9.53 12.57
C PRO A 26 -4.09 9.03 12.11
N VAL A 27 -4.06 8.38 10.94
CA VAL A 27 -2.80 7.99 10.30
C VAL A 27 -2.07 9.26 9.90
N ARG A 28 -0.76 9.34 10.20
CA ARG A 28 0.07 10.51 9.93
C ARG A 28 1.11 10.19 8.85
N CYS A 29 1.47 11.22 8.09
CA CYS A 29 2.57 11.15 7.14
C CYS A 29 3.87 10.84 7.87
N ARG A 30 4.62 9.83 7.41
CA ARG A 30 5.93 9.46 7.98
C ARG A 30 7.01 10.53 7.79
N LEU A 31 6.86 11.41 6.79
CA LEU A 31 7.82 12.49 6.53
C LEU A 31 7.49 13.80 7.25
N CYS A 32 6.24 14.26 7.21
CA CYS A 32 5.88 15.60 7.71
C CYS A 32 4.90 15.58 8.90
N GLY A 33 4.46 14.41 9.36
CA GLY A 33 3.56 14.26 10.50
C GLY A 33 2.11 14.71 10.29
N ARG A 34 1.77 15.30 9.13
CA ARG A 34 0.41 15.77 8.83
C ARG A 34 -0.59 14.60 8.75
N PRO A 35 -1.85 14.80 9.19
CA PRO A 35 -2.87 13.76 9.11
C PRO A 35 -3.21 13.39 7.66
N LEU A 36 -3.39 12.11 7.39
CA LEU A 36 -3.70 11.56 6.07
C LEU A 36 -5.21 11.32 5.93
N THR A 37 -5.83 12.05 5.01
CA THR A 37 -7.28 11.99 4.75
C THR A 37 -7.64 11.03 3.61
N GLY A 38 -6.74 10.87 2.62
CA GLY A 38 -6.92 9.97 1.47
C GLY A 38 -6.61 8.50 1.78
N ALA A 39 -7.36 7.59 1.16
CA ALA A 39 -7.18 6.14 1.35
C ALA A 39 -5.80 5.65 0.87
N ASP A 40 -5.36 6.09 -0.30
CA ASP A 40 -4.05 5.73 -0.84
C ASP A 40 -2.91 6.28 0.01
N SER A 41 -3.00 7.55 0.42
CA SER A 41 -2.04 8.13 1.36
C SER A 41 -1.96 7.36 2.67
N ARG A 42 -3.10 6.94 3.23
CA ARG A 42 -3.12 6.09 4.44
C ARG A 42 -2.44 4.74 4.21
N ARG A 43 -2.61 4.15 3.03
CA ARG A 43 -2.01 2.85 2.67
C ARG A 43 -0.49 2.94 2.51
N THR A 44 0.01 4.00 1.87
CA THR A 44 1.46 4.22 1.69
C THR A 44 2.13 4.84 2.92
N GLY A 45 1.36 5.49 3.80
CA GLY A 45 1.88 6.23 4.95
C GLY A 45 2.51 7.58 4.60
N LEU A 46 2.29 8.06 3.38
CA LEU A 46 2.85 9.32 2.87
C LEU A 46 1.72 10.22 2.35
N GLY A 47 1.79 11.50 2.72
CA GLY A 47 0.90 12.51 2.14
C GLY A 47 1.24 12.77 0.68
N PRO A 48 0.29 13.24 -0.16
CA PRO A 48 0.49 13.36 -1.61
C PRO A 48 1.70 14.22 -1.99
N ALA A 49 1.92 15.32 -1.26
CA ALA A 49 3.08 16.20 -1.47
C ALA A 49 4.42 15.58 -1.00
N CYS A 50 4.39 14.62 -0.07
CA CYS A 50 5.59 13.93 0.41
C CYS A 50 5.91 12.71 -0.46
N ASP A 51 4.88 12.01 -0.91
CA ASP A 51 5.00 10.88 -1.82
C ASP A 51 5.58 11.30 -3.16
N ALA A 52 5.06 12.38 -3.77
CA ALA A 52 5.60 12.91 -5.02
C ALA A 52 7.08 13.35 -4.97
N LYS A 53 7.62 13.61 -3.77
CA LYS A 53 9.05 13.93 -3.57
C LYS A 53 9.92 12.67 -3.58
N LEU A 54 9.40 11.56 -3.09
CA LEU A 54 10.10 10.28 -2.99
C LEU A 54 9.90 9.42 -4.23
N HIS A 55 8.71 9.49 -4.81
CA HIS A 55 8.27 8.73 -5.98
C HIS A 55 7.78 9.73 -7.04
N PRO A 56 8.69 10.41 -7.74
CA PRO A 56 8.28 11.28 -8.84
C PRO A 56 7.54 10.45 -9.88
N ALA A 57 6.48 11.01 -10.45
CA ALA A 57 5.78 10.38 -11.56
C ALA A 57 6.76 10.11 -12.69
N ALA A 58 6.60 8.96 -13.34
CA ALA A 58 7.36 8.66 -14.54
C ALA A 58 7.20 9.81 -15.53
N PRO A 59 8.29 10.33 -16.10
CA PRO A 59 8.19 11.44 -17.02
C PRO A 59 7.37 11.00 -18.24
N ASP A 60 6.50 11.89 -18.74
CA ASP A 60 5.72 11.67 -19.96
C ASP A 60 6.60 11.85 -21.20
N ILE A 61 7.68 11.07 -21.26
CA ILE A 61 8.60 11.00 -22.38
C ILE A 61 8.17 9.80 -23.20
N ARG A 62 7.81 10.04 -24.45
CA ARG A 62 7.64 8.95 -25.42
C ARG A 62 9.00 8.28 -25.62
N THR A 63 9.19 7.12 -25.01
CA THR A 63 10.37 6.29 -25.21
C THR A 63 10.33 5.78 -26.65
N ARG A 64 11.07 6.44 -27.54
CA ARG A 64 11.38 5.86 -28.83
C ARG A 64 12.30 4.68 -28.53
N ARG A 65 11.82 3.45 -28.74
CA ARG A 65 12.62 2.24 -28.55
C ARG A 65 13.88 2.36 -29.41
N HIS A 66 15.02 2.57 -28.76
CA HIS A 66 16.31 2.55 -29.43
C HIS A 66 16.77 1.09 -29.40
N ASP A 67 16.79 0.46 -30.57
CA ASP A 67 17.39 -0.84 -30.70
C ASP A 67 18.90 -0.60 -30.84
N VAL A 68 19.65 -0.98 -29.80
CA VAL A 68 21.11 -0.81 -29.75
C VAL A 68 21.70 -2.21 -29.78
N GLU A 69 22.56 -2.48 -30.76
CA GLU A 69 23.40 -3.67 -30.80
C GLU A 69 24.24 -3.73 -29.52
N GLN A 70 23.92 -4.68 -28.65
CA GLN A 70 24.67 -4.95 -27.42
C GLN A 70 25.77 -5.95 -27.74
N ASP A 71 27.01 -5.59 -27.42
CA ASP A 71 28.12 -6.55 -27.47
C ASP A 71 27.87 -7.66 -26.43
N PRO A 72 27.98 -8.95 -26.80
CA PRO A 72 27.80 -10.04 -25.85
C PRO A 72 28.82 -9.97 -24.73
N LEU A 73 28.42 -10.37 -23.52
CA LEU A 73 29.35 -10.47 -22.41
C LEU A 73 30.42 -11.53 -22.72
N PRO A 74 31.70 -11.31 -22.38
CA PRO A 74 32.73 -12.31 -22.63
C PRO A 74 32.47 -13.56 -21.79
N GLY A 75 32.40 -14.72 -22.45
CA GLY A 75 32.20 -16.02 -21.81
C GLY A 75 30.80 -16.62 -21.89
N ILE A 76 29.88 -16.00 -22.65
CA ILE A 76 28.67 -16.65 -23.19
C ILE A 76 28.86 -17.06 -24.65
#